data_AF-A0A7X6VLQ3-F1
#
_entry.id   AF-A0A7X6VLQ3-F1
#
_cell.length_a   1.000
_cell.length_b   1.000
_cell.length_c   1.000
_cell.angle_alpha   90.00
_cell.angle_beta   90.00
_cell.angle_gamma   90.00
#
_symmetry.space_group_name_H-M   'P 1'
#
loop_
_entity.id
_entity.type
_entity.pdbx_description
1 polymer ?
#
loop_
_entity_poly.entity_id
_entity_poly.type
_entity_poly.pdbx_seq_one_letter_code
_entity_poly.pdbx_strand_id
1 'polypeptide(L)'
;MSVSLYRRYRPRTFSDVKGQSMAVDVLQKALLRGQTGHAYLFSGPRGCGKTSMARLLAAALNCTEAVEGEPCGKCSSCVEIKSGNSLDVVEIDGASNNSVDEIRELKTHVSLASFSSRWKIYIIDEVHMLSIAALNALLKT
;
A
#
# COMPACT_ATOMS: atom_id res chain seq x y z
N MET A 1 -22.92 8.03 14.39
CA MET A 1 -21.49 8.26 14.66
C MET A 1 -20.92 9.19 13.60
N SER A 2 -20.36 10.33 13.97
CA SER A 2 -19.72 11.28 13.04
C SER A 2 -18.35 10.74 12.59
N VAL A 3 -18.18 10.48 11.29
CA VAL A 3 -16.87 10.10 10.72
C VAL A 3 -15.95 11.33 10.71
N SER A 4 -14.71 11.17 11.18
CA SER A 4 -13.72 12.25 11.14
C SER A 4 -13.44 12.72 9.71
N LEU A 5 -13.21 14.01 9.52
CA LEU A 5 -13.01 14.61 8.20
C LEU A 5 -11.87 13.93 7.42
N TYR A 6 -10.74 13.65 8.07
CA TYR A 6 -9.59 13.01 7.42
C TYR A 6 -9.87 11.57 6.95
N ARG A 7 -10.81 10.84 7.58
CA ARG A 7 -11.25 9.52 7.09
C ARG A 7 -12.26 9.67 5.96
N ARG A 8 -13.17 10.64 6.08
CA ARG A 8 -14.23 10.89 5.09
C ARG A 8 -13.66 11.35 3.73
N TYR A 9 -12.65 12.23 3.78
CA TYR A 9 -12.02 12.85 2.61
C TYR A 9 -10.66 12.22 2.24
N ARG A 10 -10.36 11.01 2.73
CA ARG A 10 -9.17 10.29 2.26
C ARG A 10 -9.30 10.05 0.74
N PRO A 11 -8.29 10.40 -0.07
CA PRO A 11 -8.32 10.21 -1.53
C PRO A 11 -8.72 8.79 -1.92
N ARG A 12 -9.57 8.66 -2.94
CA ARG A 12 -10.06 7.36 -3.44
C ARG A 12 -9.45 7.00 -4.80
N THR A 13 -9.03 8.01 -5.54
CA THR A 13 -8.29 7.92 -6.79
C THR A 13 -7.01 8.74 -6.68
N PHE A 14 -6.07 8.53 -7.59
CA PHE A 14 -4.89 9.40 -7.71
C PHE A 14 -5.27 10.84 -8.06
N SER A 15 -6.34 11.02 -8.85
CA SER A 15 -6.91 12.34 -9.19
C SER A 15 -7.41 13.14 -7.97
N ASP A 16 -7.80 12.47 -6.89
CA ASP A 16 -8.20 13.12 -5.63
C ASP A 16 -7.01 13.67 -4.83
N VAL A 17 -5.79 13.18 -5.11
CA VAL A 17 -4.58 13.55 -4.36
C VAL A 17 -4.18 14.98 -4.69
N LYS A 18 -3.94 15.79 -3.65
CA LYS A 18 -3.57 17.20 -3.80
C LYS A 18 -2.10 17.43 -3.49
N GLY A 19 -1.43 18.23 -4.33
CA GLY A 19 -0.06 18.70 -4.12
C GLY A 19 1.06 17.70 -4.44
N GLN A 20 0.74 16.47 -4.88
CA GLN A 20 1.70 15.40 -5.15
C GLN A 20 1.71 14.96 -6.63
N SER A 21 1.59 15.92 -7.57
CA SER A 21 1.43 15.63 -9.00
C SER A 21 2.55 14.78 -9.60
N MET A 22 3.81 15.05 -9.23
CA MET A 22 4.96 14.27 -9.73
C MET A 22 4.89 12.81 -9.27
N ALA A 23 4.58 12.56 -8.00
CA ALA A 23 4.48 11.19 -7.48
C ALA A 23 3.30 10.44 -8.11
N VAL A 24 2.16 11.10 -8.26
CA VAL A 24 0.97 10.55 -8.94
C VAL A 24 1.29 10.18 -10.38
N ASP A 25 1.90 11.09 -11.14
CA ASP A 25 2.24 10.88 -12.56
C ASP A 25 3.20 9.69 -12.76
N VAL A 26 4.22 9.57 -11.90
CA VAL A 26 5.14 8.42 -11.92
C VAL A 26 4.41 7.10 -11.70
N LEU A 27 3.53 7.04 -10.69
CA LEU A 27 2.78 5.81 -10.39
C LEU A 27 1.79 5.45 -11.48
N GLN A 28 1.02 6.43 -11.99
CA GLN A 28 0.07 6.20 -13.09
C GLN A 28 0.79 5.71 -14.35
N LYS A 29 1.92 6.32 -14.72
CA LYS A 29 2.73 5.86 -15.86
C LYS A 29 3.27 4.46 -15.66
N ALA A 30 3.75 4.11 -14.46
CA ALA A 30 4.23 2.78 -14.15
C ALA A 30 3.12 1.72 -14.27
N LEU A 31 1.93 2.03 -13.75
CA LEU A 31 0.73 1.18 -13.84
C LEU A 31 0.28 0.99 -15.29
N LEU A 32 0.18 2.07 -16.06
CA LEU A 32 -0.21 2.05 -17.49
C LEU A 32 0.75 1.21 -18.34
N ARG A 33 2.05 1.28 -18.06
CA ARG A 33 3.07 0.53 -18.79
C ARG A 33 3.22 -0.91 -18.31
N GLY A 34 2.56 -1.29 -17.21
CA GLY A 34 2.80 -2.58 -16.54
C GLY A 34 4.23 -2.73 -16.01
N GLN A 35 4.92 -1.62 -15.74
CA GLN A 35 6.33 -1.56 -15.30
C GLN A 35 6.41 -1.22 -13.82
N THR A 36 5.67 -1.93 -12.99
CA THR A 36 5.63 -1.68 -11.55
C THR A 36 6.78 -2.38 -10.84
N GLY A 37 7.52 -1.66 -10.00
CA GLY A 37 8.58 -2.23 -9.16
C GLY A 37 8.03 -3.16 -8.06
N HIS A 38 8.92 -3.99 -7.51
CA HIS A 38 8.60 -4.90 -6.40
C HIS A 38 8.56 -4.19 -5.04
N ALA A 39 9.17 -3.01 -4.91
CA ALA A 39 9.20 -2.22 -3.69
C ALA A 39 9.08 -0.72 -4.01
N TYR A 40 8.30 -0.01 -3.18
CA TYR A 40 8.15 1.44 -3.23
C TYR A 40 8.38 2.03 -1.85
N LEU A 41 9.24 3.04 -1.76
CA LEU A 41 9.47 3.81 -0.54
C LEU A 41 8.80 5.17 -0.66
N PHE A 42 7.75 5.39 0.13
CA PHE A 42 7.12 6.71 0.26
C PHE A 42 7.78 7.47 1.40
N SER A 43 8.47 8.56 1.10
CA SER A 43 9.14 9.41 2.09
C SER A 43 8.52 10.81 2.13
N GLY A 44 8.64 11.48 3.28
CA GLY A 44 8.11 12.82 3.50
C GLY A 44 7.52 13.03 4.90
N PRO A 45 7.12 14.26 5.24
CA PRO A 45 6.62 14.60 6.57
C PRO A 45 5.32 13.87 6.91
N ARG A 46 4.97 13.85 8.21
CA ARG A 46 3.70 13.27 8.66
C ARG A 46 2.52 14.03 8.04
N GLY A 47 1.51 13.29 7.57
CA GLY A 47 0.30 13.87 7.00
C GLY A 47 0.38 14.26 5.51
N CYS A 48 1.51 14.08 4.82
CA CYS A 48 1.62 14.39 3.39
C CYS A 48 0.95 13.37 2.44
N GLY A 49 0.37 12.30 3.00
CA GLY A 49 -0.38 11.30 2.23
C GLY A 49 0.36 10.00 1.90
N LYS A 50 1.52 9.71 2.51
CA LYS A 50 2.33 8.48 2.28
C LYS A 50 1.49 7.19 2.28
N THR A 51 0.84 6.90 3.41
CA THR A 51 0.02 5.69 3.58
C THR A 51 -1.21 5.72 2.66
N SER A 52 -1.75 6.90 2.33
CA SER A 52 -2.84 7.03 1.36
C SER A 52 -2.39 6.67 -0.05
N MET A 53 -1.22 7.15 -0.49
CA MET A 53 -0.64 6.81 -1.79
C MET A 53 -0.32 5.32 -1.89
N ALA A 54 0.22 4.71 -0.83
CA ALA A 54 0.48 3.28 -0.78
C ALA A 54 -0.81 2.46 -0.97
N ARG A 55 -1.90 2.82 -0.27
CA ARG A 55 -3.21 2.17 -0.43
C ARG A 55 -3.82 2.37 -1.82
N LEU A 56 -3.68 3.56 -2.41
CA LEU A 56 -4.15 3.83 -3.78
C LEU A 56 -3.40 2.96 -4.80
N LEU A 57 -2.08 2.85 -4.67
CA LEU A 57 -1.28 1.98 -5.51
C LEU A 57 -1.68 0.50 -5.36
N ALA A 58 -1.88 0.04 -4.12
CA ALA A 58 -2.34 -1.31 -3.85
C ALA A 58 -3.72 -1.59 -4.46
N ALA A 59 -4.65 -0.63 -4.33
CA ALA A 59 -5.97 -0.71 -4.95
C ALA A 59 -5.86 -0.75 -6.47
N ALA A 60 -5.00 0.07 -7.09
CA ALA A 60 -4.85 0.10 -8.55
C ALA A 60 -4.24 -1.20 -9.10
N LEU A 61 -3.24 -1.76 -8.40
CA LEU A 61 -2.59 -3.03 -8.77
C LEU A 61 -3.53 -4.22 -8.74
N ASN A 62 -4.43 -4.27 -7.75
CA ASN A 62 -5.37 -5.38 -7.54
C ASN A 62 -6.78 -5.11 -8.10
N CYS A 63 -7.02 -3.94 -8.70
CA CYS A 63 -8.30 -3.61 -9.31
C CYS A 63 -8.52 -4.41 -10.60
N THR A 64 -9.66 -5.10 -10.68
CA THR A 64 -10.11 -5.87 -11.86
C THR A 64 -10.68 -5.00 -12.99
N GLU A 65 -11.05 -3.76 -12.68
CA GLU A 65 -11.67 -2.80 -13.60
C GLU A 65 -10.89 -1.49 -13.61
N ALA A 66 -9.57 -1.54 -13.48
CA ALA A 66 -8.74 -0.34 -13.50
C ALA A 66 -8.84 0.35 -14.87
N VAL A 67 -9.00 1.67 -14.86
CA VAL A 67 -9.06 2.50 -16.07
C VAL A 67 -7.97 3.54 -15.97
N GLU A 68 -7.10 3.62 -16.98
CA GLU A 68 -5.97 4.56 -17.03
C GLU A 68 -5.04 4.54 -15.78
N GLY A 69 -4.90 3.37 -15.15
CA GLY A 69 -4.09 3.23 -13.93
C GLY A 69 -4.79 3.74 -12.66
N GLU A 70 -6.05 4.12 -12.73
CA GLU A 70 -6.88 4.50 -11.57
C GLU A 70 -7.66 3.29 -11.04
N PRO A 71 -7.75 3.11 -9.72
CA PRO A 71 -8.62 2.10 -9.13
C PRO A 71 -10.09 2.48 -9.31
N CYS A 72 -10.94 1.52 -9.69
CA CYS A 72 -12.36 1.79 -9.95
C CYS A 72 -13.17 2.13 -8.68
N GLY A 73 -12.67 1.76 -7.49
CA GLY A 73 -13.31 2.05 -6.20
C GLY A 73 -14.58 1.25 -5.89
N LYS A 74 -15.04 0.38 -6.80
CA LYS A 74 -16.32 -0.36 -6.70
C LYS A 74 -16.19 -1.88 -6.76
N CYS A 75 -15.11 -2.44 -7.31
CA CYS A 75 -14.89 -3.89 -7.32
C CYS A 75 -14.57 -4.41 -5.91
N SER A 76 -14.73 -5.72 -5.69
CA SER A 76 -14.49 -6.35 -4.38
C SER A 76 -13.12 -5.98 -3.80
N SER A 77 -12.05 -6.13 -4.58
CA SER A 77 -10.69 -5.78 -4.15
C SER A 77 -10.57 -4.31 -3.71
N CYS A 78 -11.07 -3.36 -4.50
CA CYS A 78 -11.05 -1.94 -4.13
C CYS A 78 -11.83 -1.65 -2.83
N VAL A 79 -12.98 -2.30 -2.64
CA VAL A 79 -13.82 -2.13 -1.43
C VAL A 79 -13.15 -2.73 -0.19
N GLU A 80 -12.54 -3.91 -0.32
CA GLU A 80 -11.82 -4.60 0.75
C GLU A 80 -10.58 -3.81 1.16
N ILE A 81 -9.77 -3.36 0.20
CA ILE A 81 -8.56 -2.54 0.47
C ILE A 81 -8.95 -1.23 1.15
N LYS A 82 -10.03 -0.58 0.68
CA LYS A 82 -10.52 0.66 1.28
C LYS A 82 -11.00 0.48 2.72
N SER A 83 -11.63 -0.65 3.03
CA SER A 83 -12.09 -0.97 4.38
C SER A 83 -10.98 -1.50 5.29
N GLY A 84 -9.81 -1.86 4.74
CA GLY A 84 -8.70 -2.47 5.49
C GLY A 84 -8.92 -3.95 5.78
N ASN A 85 -9.82 -4.60 5.05
CA ASN A 85 -10.22 -6.00 5.26
C ASN A 85 -9.70 -6.93 4.14
N SER A 86 -8.84 -6.43 3.26
CA SER A 86 -8.26 -7.26 2.19
C SER A 86 -7.26 -8.25 2.79
N LEU A 87 -7.39 -9.53 2.43
CA LEU A 87 -6.44 -10.57 2.81
C LEU A 87 -5.14 -10.49 2.00
N ASP A 88 -5.20 -9.85 0.84
CA ASP A 88 -4.07 -9.70 -0.08
C ASP A 88 -3.32 -8.37 0.10
N VAL A 89 -3.84 -7.45 0.92
CA VAL A 89 -3.16 -6.20 1.28
C VAL A 89 -3.03 -6.11 2.78
N VAL A 90 -1.82 -6.39 3.28
CA VAL A 90 -1.52 -6.43 4.71
C VAL A 90 -0.84 -5.12 5.11
N GLU A 91 -1.46 -4.38 6.02
CA GLU A 91 -0.90 -3.15 6.57
C GLU A 91 -0.29 -3.40 7.94
N ILE A 92 0.94 -2.95 8.14
CA ILE A 92 1.73 -3.21 9.33
C ILE A 92 2.29 -1.89 9.82
N ASP A 93 2.08 -1.59 11.09
CA ASP A 93 2.72 -0.47 11.75
C ASP A 93 4.10 -0.90 12.25
N GLY A 94 5.16 -0.37 11.63
CA GLY A 94 6.54 -0.64 11.98
C GLY A 94 6.93 -0.14 13.37
N ALA A 95 6.17 0.78 13.97
CA ALA A 95 6.39 1.17 15.36
C ALA A 95 5.95 0.07 16.35
N SER A 96 4.91 -0.67 15.99
CA SER A 96 4.33 -1.73 16.82
C SER A 96 4.89 -3.12 16.51
N ASN A 97 5.44 -3.33 15.30
CA ASN A 97 5.96 -4.61 14.80
C ASN A 97 7.44 -4.48 14.41
N ASN A 98 8.29 -4.06 15.35
CA ASN A 98 9.68 -3.67 15.09
C ASN A 98 10.73 -4.78 15.30
N SER A 99 10.29 -5.96 15.76
CA SER A 99 11.18 -7.06 16.10
C SER A 99 11.58 -7.89 14.87
N VAL A 100 12.71 -8.59 14.98
CA VAL A 100 13.22 -9.46 13.90
C VAL A 100 12.29 -10.64 13.68
N ASP A 101 11.68 -11.16 14.74
CA ASP A 101 10.87 -12.36 14.68
C ASP A 101 9.53 -12.09 13.99
N GLU A 102 8.90 -10.93 14.23
CA GLU A 102 7.71 -10.48 13.49
C GLU A 102 7.99 -10.35 11.98
N ILE A 103 9.13 -9.77 11.60
CA ILE A 103 9.52 -9.67 10.20
C ILE A 103 9.83 -11.04 9.59
N ARG A 104 10.43 -11.97 10.35
CA ARG A 104 10.66 -13.34 9.87
C ARG A 104 9.36 -14.08 9.64
N GLU A 105 8.40 -13.95 10.54
CA GLU A 105 7.06 -14.50 10.39
C GLU A 105 6.37 -13.89 9.16
N LEU A 106 6.44 -12.57 8.98
CA LEU A 106 5.97 -11.92 7.77
C LEU A 106 6.57 -12.53 6.50
N LYS A 107 7.88 -12.80 6.49
CA LYS A 107 8.55 -13.39 5.31
C LYS A 107 8.04 -14.78 4.97
N THR A 108 7.69 -15.61 5.96
CA THR A 108 7.11 -16.92 5.65
C THR A 108 5.77 -16.74 4.91
N HIS A 109 4.95 -15.77 5.34
CA HIS A 109 3.70 -15.44 4.68
C HIS A 109 3.89 -14.81 3.29
N VAL A 110 4.95 -14.04 3.05
CA VAL A 110 5.23 -13.43 1.73
C VAL A 110 5.40 -14.50 0.64
N SER A 111 5.97 -15.67 0.99
CA SER A 111 6.18 -16.77 0.05
C SER A 111 4.89 -17.46 -0.42
N LEU A 112 3.77 -17.21 0.26
CA LEU A 112 2.47 -17.77 -0.09
C LEU A 112 1.82 -16.98 -1.21
N ALA A 113 1.12 -17.68 -2.11
CA ALA A 113 0.33 -17.06 -3.17
C ALA A 113 -0.74 -16.10 -2.60
N SER A 114 -1.17 -15.14 -3.43
CA SER A 114 -2.35 -14.33 -3.15
C SER A 114 -3.61 -15.20 -3.10
N PHE A 115 -4.60 -14.74 -2.36
CA PHE A 115 -5.86 -15.44 -2.13
C PHE A 115 -6.84 -15.24 -3.28
N SER A 116 -7.21 -13.99 -3.58
CA SER A 116 -8.19 -13.66 -4.62
C SER A 116 -7.74 -12.54 -5.56
N SER A 117 -6.71 -11.80 -5.17
CA SER A 117 -6.16 -10.68 -5.93
C SER A 117 -4.96 -11.10 -6.78
N ARG A 118 -4.57 -10.23 -7.73
CA ARG A 118 -3.40 -10.47 -8.59
C ARG A 118 -2.08 -10.39 -7.83
N TRP A 119 -1.98 -9.49 -6.85
CA TRP A 119 -0.78 -9.24 -6.08
C TRP A 119 -1.05 -9.37 -4.58
N LYS A 120 -0.10 -9.95 -3.87
CA LYS A 120 0.00 -9.87 -2.42
C LYS A 120 0.89 -8.69 -2.05
N ILE A 121 0.35 -7.71 -1.34
CA ILE A 121 0.98 -6.41 -1.11
C ILE A 121 1.12 -6.19 0.40
N TYR A 122 2.32 -5.80 0.82
CA TYR A 122 2.62 -5.44 2.19
C TYR A 122 2.90 -3.94 2.27
N ILE A 123 2.15 -3.24 3.12
CA ILE A 123 2.36 -1.82 3.41
C ILE A 123 2.91 -1.73 4.82
N ILE A 124 4.18 -1.35 4.94
CA ILE A 124 4.83 -1.13 6.23
C ILE A 124 4.87 0.37 6.50
N ASP A 125 3.98 0.85 7.38
CA ASP A 125 3.99 2.25 7.82
C ASP A 125 5.09 2.47 8.85
N GLU A 126 5.65 3.68 8.88
CA GLU A 126 6.78 4.05 9.73
C GLU A 126 7.93 3.02 9.76
N VAL A 127 8.30 2.48 8.60
CA VAL A 127 9.35 1.45 8.43
C VAL A 127 10.70 1.82 9.08
N HIS A 128 10.96 3.11 9.28
CA HIS A 128 12.16 3.60 9.97
C HIS A 128 12.20 3.25 11.45
N MET A 129 11.08 2.82 12.03
CA MET A 129 10.97 2.37 13.43
C MET A 129 11.34 0.89 13.61
N LEU A 130 11.55 0.14 12.51
CA LEU A 130 12.04 -1.24 12.59
C LEU A 130 13.45 -1.30 13.17
N SER A 131 13.72 -2.33 13.96
CA SER A 131 15.09 -2.60 14.41
C SER A 131 16.02 -2.88 13.23
N ILE A 132 17.32 -2.61 13.36
CA ILE A 132 18.32 -2.90 12.33
C ILE A 132 18.29 -4.37 11.92
N ALA A 133 18.11 -5.26 12.88
CA ALA A 133 18.04 -6.69 12.62
C ALA A 133 16.76 -7.08 11.86
N ALA A 134 15.63 -6.41 12.12
CA ALA A 134 14.39 -6.57 11.35
C ALA A 134 14.56 -6.07 9.90
N LEU A 135 15.19 -4.90 9.70
CA LEU A 135 15.50 -4.37 8.37
C LEU A 135 16.38 -5.33 7.55
N ASN A 136 17.42 -5.89 8.19
CA ASN A 136 18.30 -6.87 7.55
C ASN A 136 17.59 -8.18 7.19
N ALA A 137 16.56 -8.57 7.94
CA ALA A 137 15.75 -9.73 7.61
C ALA A 137 14.96 -9.50 6.31
N LEU A 138 14.46 -8.29 6.06
CA LEU A 138 13.76 -7.92 4.81
C LEU A 138 14.66 -7.97 3.57
N LEU A 139 15.95 -7.66 3.67
CA LEU A 139 16.86 -7.61 2.50
C LEU A 139 17.18 -8.97 1.87
N LYS A 140 16.97 -10.07 2.61
CA LYS A 140 17.26 -11.44 2.14
C LYS A 140 16.03 -12.14 1.56
N THR A 141 15.14 -11.41 0.90
CA THR A 141 13.98 -11.96 0.17
C THR A 141 14.39 -12.40 -1.22
#